data_AF-A0A8T5PTU3-F1
#
_entry.id   AF-A0A8T5PTU3-F1
#
_cell.length_a   1.000
_cell.length_b   1.000
_cell.length_c   1.000
_cell.angle_alpha   90.00
_cell.angle_beta   90.00
_cell.angle_gamma   90.00
#
_symmetry.space_group_name_H-M   'P 1'
#
loop_
_entity.id
_entity.type
_entity.pdbx_description
1 polymer ?
#
loop_
_entity_poly.entity_id
_entity_poly.type
_entity_poly.pdbx_seq_one_letter_code
_entity_poly.pdbx_strand_id
1 'polypeptide(L)'
;MSKAELFVGLKIPDTTSITTLHTLEKMGYKIKKVKREIYYSFDIEGNAKEFTKKIGKVDVLVNANKNKYSIKLEKEEGAFCILVKDIGDKCKSLLETLHKLGLEEIKSMEKGVLWALYVDSEKTAKEIAGKLLYNENYQEIVML
;
A
#
# COMPACT_ATOMS: atom_id res chain seq x y z
N MET A 1 17.85 -3.24 14.57
CA MET A 1 17.03 -3.33 13.34
C MET A 1 16.10 -2.13 13.30
N SER A 2 15.94 -1.54 12.12
CA SER A 2 15.06 -0.40 11.93
C SER A 2 14.00 -0.74 10.89
N LYS A 3 12.80 -0.19 11.07
CA LYS A 3 11.70 -0.36 10.13
C LYS A 3 11.64 0.85 9.21
N ALA A 4 11.49 0.61 7.91
CA ALA A 4 11.28 1.64 6.90
C ALA A 4 10.00 1.34 6.12
N GLU A 5 9.20 2.36 5.87
CA GLU A 5 7.94 2.24 5.13
C GLU A 5 8.00 3.07 3.86
N LEU A 6 7.33 2.58 2.82
CA LEU A 6 7.21 3.25 1.53
C LEU A 6 5.78 3.06 1.02
N PHE A 7 5.12 4.18 0.73
CA PHE A 7 3.79 4.21 0.13
C PHE A 7 3.94 4.73 -1.29
N VAL A 8 3.48 3.96 -2.28
CA VAL A 8 3.67 4.26 -3.70
C VAL A 8 2.31 4.46 -4.36
N GLY A 9 2.01 5.71 -4.68
CA GLY A 9 0.80 6.11 -5.38
C GLY A 9 1.04 6.36 -6.87
N LEU A 10 -0.03 6.43 -7.65
CA LEU A 10 0.03 6.84 -9.06
C LEU A 10 -0.05 8.37 -9.19
N LYS A 11 0.71 8.92 -10.13
CA LYS A 11 0.58 10.29 -10.65
C LYS A 11 -0.46 10.39 -11.76
N ILE A 12 -0.66 9.27 -12.46
CA ILE A 12 -1.66 9.10 -13.52
C ILE A 12 -2.98 8.58 -12.94
N PRO A 13 -4.09 8.64 -13.69
CA PRO A 13 -5.36 8.08 -13.23
C PRO A 13 -5.25 6.59 -12.87
N ASP A 14 -5.71 6.24 -11.66
CA ASP A 14 -5.80 4.86 -11.20
C ASP A 14 -7.15 4.26 -11.61
N THR A 15 -7.18 3.55 -12.73
CA THR A 15 -8.38 2.92 -13.26
C THR A 15 -8.98 1.89 -12.30
N THR A 16 -8.17 1.21 -11.49
CA THR A 16 -8.64 0.27 -10.46
C THR A 16 -9.39 1.03 -9.38
N SER A 17 -8.80 2.10 -8.84
CA SER A 17 -9.45 2.94 -7.83
C SER A 17 -10.77 3.57 -8.33
N ILE A 18 -10.79 4.03 -9.58
CA ILE A 18 -11.99 4.58 -10.24
C ILE A 18 -13.08 3.51 -10.40
N THR A 19 -12.70 2.32 -10.85
CA THR A 19 -13.65 1.20 -11.02
C THR A 19 -14.20 0.75 -9.68
N THR A 20 -13.35 0.65 -8.64
CA THR A 20 -13.79 0.33 -7.28
C THR A 20 -14.79 1.37 -6.76
N LEU A 21 -14.52 2.67 -6.97
CA LEU A 21 -15.46 3.74 -6.60
C LEU A 21 -16.84 3.52 -7.26
N HIS A 22 -16.88 3.38 -8.60
CA HIS A 22 -18.14 3.19 -9.32
C HIS A 22 -18.87 1.91 -8.91
N THR A 23 -18.14 0.83 -8.62
CA THR A 23 -18.74 -0.42 -8.14
C THR A 23 -19.41 -0.21 -6.79
N LEU A 24 -18.73 0.47 -5.86
CA LEU A 24 -19.27 0.77 -4.53
C LEU A 24 -20.52 1.67 -4.59
N GLU A 25 -20.50 2.67 -5.45
CA GLU A 25 -21.67 3.53 -5.71
C GLU A 25 -22.85 2.72 -6.23
N LYS A 26 -22.62 1.81 -7.19
CA LYS A 26 -23.67 0.91 -7.73
C LYS A 26 -24.19 -0.09 -6.70
N MET A 27 -23.39 -0.44 -5.70
CA MET A 27 -23.82 -1.25 -4.56
C MET A 27 -24.59 -0.45 -3.50
N GLY A 28 -24.77 0.86 -3.69
CA GLY A 28 -25.53 1.72 -2.80
C GLY A 28 -24.73 2.35 -1.67
N TYR A 29 -23.40 2.21 -1.66
CA TYR A 29 -22.57 2.85 -0.65
C TYR A 29 -22.42 4.35 -0.94
N LYS A 30 -22.57 5.17 0.10
CA LYS A 30 -22.25 6.60 0.05
C LYS A 30 -20.75 6.81 0.21
N ILE A 31 -20.03 6.68 -0.88
CA ILE A 31 -18.57 6.87 -0.93
C ILE A 31 -18.22 8.09 -1.77
N LYS A 32 -17.34 8.96 -1.25
CA LYS A 32 -16.95 10.19 -1.95
C LYS A 32 -15.75 9.99 -2.87
N LYS A 33 -14.86 9.09 -2.46
CA LYS A 33 -13.55 8.88 -3.08
C LYS A 33 -12.98 7.56 -2.62
N VAL A 34 -12.21 6.94 -3.51
CA VAL A 34 -11.32 5.82 -3.21
C VAL A 34 -9.93 6.24 -3.66
N LYS A 35 -8.91 5.95 -2.86
CA LYS A 35 -7.52 5.95 -3.30
C LYS A 35 -6.90 4.59 -3.05
N ARG A 36 -5.90 4.27 -3.85
CA ARG A 36 -5.12 3.05 -3.74
C ARG A 36 -3.63 3.38 -3.88
N GLU A 37 -2.83 2.76 -3.02
CA GLU A 37 -1.38 2.85 -3.03
C GLU A 37 -0.78 1.46 -2.79
N ILE A 38 0.44 1.24 -3.29
CA ILE A 38 1.21 0.04 -2.93
C ILE A 38 1.97 0.36 -1.65
N TYR A 39 1.83 -0.50 -0.65
CA TYR A 39 2.57 -0.41 0.60
C TYR A 39 3.76 -1.36 0.56
N TYR A 40 4.90 -0.88 1.04
CA TYR A 40 6.06 -1.69 1.36
C TYR A 40 6.55 -1.40 2.78
N SER A 41 6.87 -2.46 3.51
CA SER A 41 7.58 -2.39 4.78
C SER A 41 8.89 -3.14 4.65
N PHE A 42 9.97 -2.55 5.14
CA PHE A 42 11.31 -3.14 5.10
C PHE A 42 11.87 -3.20 6.52
N ASP A 43 12.34 -4.38 6.91
CA ASP A 43 13.19 -4.53 8.08
C ASP A 43 14.64 -4.48 7.62
N ILE A 44 15.37 -3.47 8.11
CA ILE A 44 16.72 -3.18 7.65
C ILE A 44 17.74 -3.18 8.79
N GLU A 45 18.99 -3.44 8.42
CA GLU A 45 20.16 -3.11 9.23
C GLU A 45 20.68 -1.71 8.89
N GLY A 46 20.76 -0.83 9.88
CA GLY A 46 21.28 0.53 9.70
C GLY A 46 20.21 1.63 9.76
N ASN A 47 20.41 2.70 9.00
CA ASN A 47 19.66 3.95 9.16
C ASN A 47 18.44 4.04 8.23
N ALA A 48 17.23 3.99 8.81
CA ALA A 48 15.97 4.09 8.08
C ALA A 48 15.80 5.38 7.25
N LYS A 49 16.34 6.53 7.69
CA LYS A 49 16.21 7.79 6.94
C LYS A 49 17.05 7.79 5.66
N GLU A 50 18.24 7.20 5.71
CA GLU A 50 19.10 7.11 4.53
C GLU A 50 18.58 6.05 3.57
N PHE A 51 18.15 4.91 4.10
CA PHE A 51 17.54 3.84 3.34
C PHE A 51 16.28 4.32 2.58
N THR A 52 15.36 5.01 3.26
CA THR A 52 14.13 5.52 2.63
C THR A 52 14.39 6.50 1.47
N LYS A 53 15.48 7.29 1.54
CA LYS A 53 15.90 8.16 0.43
C LYS A 53 16.44 7.38 -0.76
N LYS A 54 17.11 6.25 -0.53
CA LYS A 54 17.64 5.38 -1.59
C LYS A 54 16.52 4.56 -2.23
N ILE A 55 15.74 3.83 -1.40
CA ILE A 55 14.70 2.89 -1.86
C ILE A 55 13.61 3.58 -2.69
N GLY A 56 13.26 4.83 -2.36
CA GLY A 56 12.26 5.61 -3.11
C GLY A 56 12.70 6.01 -4.54
N LYS A 57 13.98 5.82 -4.89
CA LYS A 57 14.52 6.08 -6.24
C LYS A 57 14.69 4.80 -7.07
N VAL A 58 14.37 3.64 -6.51
CA VAL A 58 14.54 2.36 -7.19
C VAL A 58 13.36 2.13 -8.11
N ASP A 59 13.62 2.12 -9.42
CA ASP A 59 12.57 2.11 -10.46
C ASP A 59 11.65 0.88 -10.40
N VAL A 60 12.16 -0.26 -9.91
CA VAL A 60 11.37 -1.49 -9.72
C VAL A 60 10.23 -1.32 -8.72
N LEU A 61 10.35 -0.36 -7.78
CA LEU A 61 9.33 -0.03 -6.78
C LEU A 61 8.60 1.26 -7.14
N VAL A 62 9.33 2.26 -7.61
CA VAL A 62 8.83 3.60 -7.86
C VAL A 62 9.26 4.05 -9.25
N ASN A 63 8.37 3.88 -10.23
CA ASN A 63 8.61 4.44 -11.54
C ASN A 63 8.45 5.97 -11.49
N ALA A 64 9.53 6.73 -11.65
CA ALA A 64 9.49 8.19 -11.47
C ALA A 64 8.49 8.91 -12.38
N ASN A 65 8.19 8.36 -13.55
CA ASN A 65 7.25 8.95 -14.52
C ASN A 65 5.79 8.67 -14.16
N LYS A 66 5.49 7.50 -13.56
CA LYS A 66 4.12 7.06 -13.27
C LYS A 66 3.74 7.18 -11.81
N ASN A 67 4.71 7.14 -10.92
CA ASN A 67 4.51 7.02 -9.47
C ASN A 67 5.01 8.25 -8.73
N LYS A 68 4.36 8.48 -7.59
CA LYS A 68 4.84 9.30 -6.48
C LYS A 68 5.01 8.38 -5.27
N TYR A 69 5.85 8.76 -4.33
CA TYR A 69 6.00 8.00 -3.10
C TYR A 69 6.04 8.90 -1.88
N SER A 70 5.65 8.35 -0.73
CA SER A 70 5.85 8.94 0.59
C SER A 70 6.50 7.92 1.52
N ILE A 71 7.16 8.43 2.56
CA ILE A 71 7.85 7.62 3.58
C ILE A 71 7.05 7.54 4.89
N LYS A 72 5.84 8.10 4.87
CA LYS A 72 4.89 8.15 5.98
C LYS A 72 3.49 8.06 5.41
N LEU A 73 2.59 7.43 6.15
CA LEU A 73 1.18 7.41 5.80
C LEU A 73 0.60 8.83 5.91
N GLU A 74 0.19 9.38 4.78
CA GLU A 74 -0.50 10.67 4.71
C GLU A 74 -2.00 10.43 4.88
N LYS A 75 -2.46 10.40 6.13
CA LYS A 75 -3.90 10.28 6.42
C LYS A 75 -4.61 11.60 6.13
N GLU A 76 -5.39 11.62 5.05
CA GLU A 76 -6.35 12.69 4.80
C GLU A 76 -7.53 12.60 5.77
N GLU A 77 -8.03 13.75 6.20
CA GLU A 77 -9.19 13.82 7.09
C GLU A 77 -10.42 13.15 6.44
N GLY A 78 -11.08 12.27 7.19
CA GLY A 78 -12.23 11.50 6.70
C GLY A 78 -11.88 10.29 5.83
N ALA A 79 -10.59 9.95 5.69
CA ALA A 79 -10.16 8.71 5.04
C ALA A 79 -9.98 7.56 6.05
N PHE A 80 -10.59 6.42 5.76
CA PHE A 80 -10.31 5.16 6.46
C PHE A 80 -9.29 4.36 5.66
N CYS A 81 -8.11 4.16 6.26
CA CYS A 81 -6.98 3.46 5.64
C CYS A 81 -7.02 1.97 5.98
N ILE A 82 -7.05 1.13 4.94
CA ILE A 82 -7.17 -0.32 5.03
C ILE A 82 -6.05 -0.94 4.22
N LEU A 83 -5.12 -1.59 4.91
CA LEU A 83 -4.01 -2.31 4.30
C LEU A 83 -4.42 -3.76 4.07
N VAL A 84 -4.38 -4.21 2.82
CA VAL A 84 -4.60 -5.59 2.40
C VAL A 84 -3.25 -6.23 2.12
N LYS A 85 -2.95 -7.38 2.73
CA LYS A 85 -1.71 -8.14 2.52
C LYS A 85 -2.02 -9.59 2.17
N ASP A 86 -1.17 -10.21 1.35
CA ASP A 86 -1.26 -11.64 1.05
C ASP A 86 -0.66 -12.45 2.21
N ILE A 87 -1.40 -13.46 2.68
CA ILE A 87 -1.00 -14.31 3.80
C ILE A 87 0.22 -15.12 3.40
N GLY A 88 1.32 -14.95 4.14
CA GLY A 88 2.54 -15.72 3.92
C GLY A 88 3.41 -15.25 2.75
N ASP A 89 3.02 -14.19 2.02
CA ASP A 89 3.89 -13.60 1.01
C ASP A 89 5.04 -12.83 1.67
N LYS A 90 6.25 -13.39 1.55
CA LYS A 90 7.50 -12.77 2.04
C LYS A 90 8.27 -12.03 0.94
N CYS A 91 7.65 -11.82 -0.22
CA CYS A 91 8.21 -11.05 -1.33
C CYS A 91 9.60 -11.51 -1.78
N LYS A 92 9.91 -12.82 -1.70
CA LYS A 92 11.27 -13.36 -1.88
C LYS A 92 11.91 -12.94 -3.20
N SER A 93 11.19 -13.04 -4.31
CA SER A 93 11.70 -12.67 -5.64
C SER A 93 12.02 -11.18 -5.76
N LEU A 94 11.19 -10.32 -5.16
CA LEU A 94 11.43 -8.88 -5.13
C LEU A 94 12.62 -8.55 -4.21
N LEU A 95 12.71 -9.20 -3.04
CA LEU A 95 13.83 -9.04 -2.12
C LEU A 95 15.17 -9.41 -2.78
N GLU A 96 15.23 -10.57 -3.46
CA GLU A 96 16.41 -10.99 -4.23
C GLU A 96 16.78 -9.98 -5.32
N THR A 97 15.77 -9.39 -5.97
CA THR A 97 16.00 -8.34 -6.97
C THR A 97 16.59 -7.08 -6.34
N LEU A 98 16.08 -6.65 -5.18
CA LEU A 98 16.60 -5.49 -4.46
C LEU A 98 18.03 -5.74 -3.95
N HIS A 99 18.34 -6.95 -3.48
CA HIS A 99 19.70 -7.34 -3.09
C HIS A 99 20.67 -7.24 -4.28
N LYS A 100 20.27 -7.73 -5.46
CA LYS A 100 21.07 -7.59 -6.69
C LYS A 100 21.27 -6.13 -7.13
N LEU A 101 20.40 -5.23 -6.69
CA LEU A 101 20.53 -3.78 -6.90
C LEU A 101 21.35 -3.08 -5.79
N GLY A 102 21.99 -3.86 -4.91
CA GLY A 102 22.90 -3.35 -3.88
C GLY A 102 22.22 -2.96 -2.57
N LEU A 103 21.00 -3.45 -2.30
CA LEU A 103 20.24 -3.19 -1.07
C LEU A 103 20.28 -4.37 -0.10
N GLU A 104 21.47 -4.92 0.15
CA GLU A 104 21.69 -6.10 0.99
C GLU A 104 21.34 -5.86 2.48
N GLU A 105 21.17 -4.60 2.88
CA GLU A 105 20.74 -4.23 4.22
C GLU A 105 19.31 -4.67 4.57
N ILE A 106 18.49 -5.07 3.58
CA ILE A 106 17.11 -5.53 3.79
C ILE A 106 17.11 -7.00 4.27
N LYS A 107 16.63 -7.25 5.50
CA LYS A 107 16.49 -8.60 6.06
C LYS A 107 15.18 -9.26 5.69
N SER A 108 14.10 -8.49 5.74
CA SER A 108 12.76 -8.93 5.38
C SER A 108 11.99 -7.76 4.80
N MET A 109 10.99 -8.08 3.99
CA MET A 109 10.04 -7.09 3.51
C MET A 109 8.63 -7.67 3.44
N GLU A 110 7.66 -6.78 3.61
CA GLU A 110 6.25 -7.05 3.37
C GLU A 110 5.76 -6.10 2.28
N LYS A 111 4.74 -6.54 1.55
CA LYS A 111 4.04 -5.76 0.53
C LYS A 111 2.54 -5.87 0.77
N GLY A 112 1.82 -4.79 0.48
CA GLY A 112 0.36 -4.80 0.48
C GLY A 112 -0.22 -3.75 -0.44
N VAL A 113 -1.55 -3.72 -0.50
CA VAL A 113 -2.32 -2.67 -1.14
C VAL A 113 -3.02 -1.86 -0.07
N LEU A 114 -2.70 -0.59 0.01
CA LEU A 114 -3.34 0.35 0.91
C LEU A 114 -4.53 1.01 0.19
N TRP A 115 -5.72 0.82 0.74
CA TRP A 115 -6.94 1.48 0.31
C TRP A 115 -7.27 2.62 1.27
N ALA A 116 -7.56 3.80 0.74
CA ALA A 116 -8.13 4.90 1.52
C ALA A 116 -9.57 5.13 1.05
N LEU A 117 -10.53 4.82 1.92
CA LEU A 117 -11.96 4.93 1.66
C LEU A 117 -12.52 6.19 2.33
N TYR A 118 -13.19 7.04 1.55
CA TYR A 118 -13.80 8.27 2.06
C TYR A 118 -15.29 8.04 2.23
N VAL A 119 -15.63 7.47 3.39
CA VAL A 119 -16.98 7.08 3.77
C VAL A 119 -17.40 7.79 5.05
N ASP A 120 -18.68 7.70 5.40
CA ASP A 120 -19.28 8.37 6.55
C ASP A 120 -18.88 7.77 7.91
N SER A 121 -18.55 6.47 7.95
CA SER A 121 -18.23 5.79 9.19
C SER A 121 -17.21 4.65 9.02
N GLU A 122 -16.49 4.35 10.10
CA GLU A 122 -15.56 3.22 10.16
C GLU A 122 -16.28 1.88 9.95
N LYS A 123 -17.54 1.79 10.40
CA LYS A 123 -18.38 0.59 10.21
C LYS A 123 -18.58 0.30 8.72
N THR A 124 -18.91 1.34 7.95
CA THR A 124 -19.05 1.24 6.48
C THR A 124 -17.73 0.82 5.83
N ALA A 125 -16.61 1.40 6.27
CA ALA A 125 -15.28 1.06 5.75
C ALA A 125 -14.93 -0.42 5.98
N LYS A 126 -15.19 -0.94 7.19
CA LYS A 126 -14.98 -2.36 7.54
C LYS A 126 -15.88 -3.29 6.74
N GLU A 127 -17.14 -2.92 6.54
CA GLU A 127 -18.08 -3.69 5.73
C GLU A 127 -17.61 -3.80 4.28
N ILE A 128 -17.20 -2.67 3.69
CA ILE A 128 -16.65 -2.63 2.32
C ILE A 128 -15.39 -3.50 2.23
N ALA A 129 -14.49 -3.40 3.20
CA ALA A 129 -13.28 -4.21 3.24
C ALA A 129 -13.60 -5.70 3.22
N GLY A 130 -14.47 -6.14 4.14
CA GLY A 130 -14.91 -7.52 4.27
C GLY A 130 -15.59 -8.11 3.04
N LYS A 131 -16.28 -7.28 2.26
CA LYS A 131 -17.04 -7.76 1.08
C LYS A 131 -16.24 -7.74 -0.22
N LEU A 132 -15.28 -6.83 -0.38
CA LEU A 132 -14.75 -6.49 -1.70
C LEU A 132 -13.23 -6.34 -1.77
N LEU A 133 -12.57 -5.95 -0.68
CA LEU A 133 -11.16 -5.54 -0.76
C LEU A 133 -10.18 -6.69 -0.55
N TYR A 134 -10.61 -7.80 0.06
CA TYR A 134 -9.74 -8.94 0.29
C TYR A 134 -10.47 -10.28 0.20
N ASN A 135 -9.70 -11.33 -0.07
CA ASN A 135 -10.16 -12.71 0.03
C ASN A 135 -9.60 -13.34 1.31
N GLU A 136 -10.47 -13.66 2.27
CA GLU A 136 -10.08 -14.19 3.58
C GLU A 136 -9.25 -15.48 3.56
N ASN A 137 -9.30 -16.24 2.47
CA ASN A 137 -8.51 -17.46 2.34
C ASN A 137 -7.05 -17.20 1.95
N TYR A 138 -6.76 -16.01 1.41
CA TYR A 138 -5.44 -15.67 0.86
C TYR A 138 -4.88 -14.37 1.40
N GLN A 139 -5.71 -13.54 2.02
CA GLN A 139 -5.38 -12.16 2.37
C GLN A 139 -5.85 -11.81 3.77
N GLU A 140 -5.11 -10.91 4.40
CA GLU A 140 -5.46 -10.29 5.67
C GLU A 140 -5.66 -8.78 5.51
N ILE A 141 -6.48 -8.20 6.37
CA ILE A 141 -6.69 -6.76 6.44
C ILE A 141 -6.19 -6.18 7.76
N VAL A 142 -5.55 -5.02 7.67
CA VAL A 142 -5.10 -4.22 8.81
C VAL A 142 -5.66 -2.82 8.65
N MET A 143 -6.45 -2.36 9.63
CA MET A 143 -6.89 -0.96 9.69
C MET A 143 -5.74 -0.12 10.25
N LEU A 144 -5.32 0.91 9.51
CA LEU A 144 -4.19 1.78 9.88
C LEU A 144 -4.63 3.07 10.53
#